data_AF-A0AAV2FMN3-F1
#
_entry.id   AF-A0AAV2FMN3-F1
#
_cell.length_a   1.000
_cell.length_b   1.000
_cell.length_c   1.000
_cell.angle_alpha   90.00
_cell.angle_beta   90.00
_cell.angle_gamma   90.00
#
_symmetry.space_group_name_H-M   'P 1'
#
loop_
_entity.id
_entity.type
_entity.pdbx_description
1 polymer ?
#
loop_
_entity_poly.entity_id
_entity_poly.type
_entity_poly.pdbx_seq_one_letter_code
_entity_poly.pdbx_strand_id
1 'polypeptide(L)'
;MAEEKLYPKASWEYENAVAKCKRKLRGLVAEKHCAPIVLRLAWHSAGTFDVETKTGGPFGTIRHGEELAHEANSGLDIAVRLLEPIKAQFPILTYADFYQLAGVVAVEITGGPEIPFHPGRPDKSEPPPEGRLPQATQGPAHLRDVFYRMGLCDKDIVALSGGHTLGRCHKERSGFEGPWTSNPLIFDNSYFRELLSGGKQGLIQLPTDKALFEDPTFRSLVHKYAADEDVFFEDYANAHLKLSELGWP
;
A
#
# COMPACT_ATOMS: atom_id res chain seq x y z
N MET A 1 -18.33 -14.07 -13.69
CA MET A 1 -18.24 -12.81 -14.45
C MET A 1 -17.89 -11.74 -13.44
N ALA A 2 -16.77 -11.04 -13.59
CA ALA A 2 -16.44 -9.94 -12.69
C ALA A 2 -17.52 -8.85 -12.90
N GLU A 3 -18.17 -8.41 -11.82
CA GLU A 3 -19.06 -7.25 -11.89
C GLU A 3 -18.23 -6.06 -12.37
N GLU A 4 -18.64 -5.44 -13.47
CA GLU A 4 -17.99 -4.24 -14.00
C GLU A 4 -18.22 -3.11 -12.99
N LYS A 5 -17.14 -2.63 -12.36
CA LYS A 5 -17.21 -1.54 -11.40
C LYS A 5 -17.71 -0.27 -12.08
N LEU A 6 -18.78 0.29 -11.56
CA LEU A 6 -19.37 1.55 -12.03
C LEU A 6 -18.74 2.72 -11.29
N TYR A 7 -17.60 3.18 -11.78
CA TYR A 7 -16.95 4.39 -11.27
C TYR A 7 -17.83 5.62 -11.51
N PRO A 8 -17.99 6.54 -10.53
CA PRO A 8 -18.70 7.78 -10.77
C PRO A 8 -17.96 8.63 -11.79
N LYS A 9 -18.72 9.42 -12.54
CA LYS A 9 -18.14 10.40 -13.46
C LYS A 9 -17.61 11.59 -12.66
N ALA A 10 -16.30 11.76 -12.67
CA ALA A 10 -15.67 12.99 -12.19
C ALA A 10 -15.92 14.13 -13.20
N SER A 11 -15.88 15.38 -12.74
CA SER A 11 -15.91 16.52 -13.65
C SER A 11 -14.59 16.62 -14.41
N TRP A 12 -14.60 17.22 -15.60
CA TRP A 12 -13.39 17.49 -16.37
C TRP A 12 -12.34 18.29 -15.55
N GLU A 13 -12.80 19.22 -14.71
CA GLU A 13 -11.93 19.99 -13.82
C GLU A 13 -11.22 19.10 -12.80
N TYR A 14 -11.94 18.14 -12.21
CA TYR A 14 -11.40 17.18 -11.25
C TYR A 14 -10.38 16.25 -11.93
N GLU A 15 -10.71 15.70 -13.10
CA GLU A 15 -9.78 14.85 -13.87
C GLU A 15 -8.50 15.59 -14.25
N ASN A 16 -8.61 16.85 -14.69
CA ASN A 16 -7.45 17.69 -14.99
C ASN A 16 -6.62 17.98 -13.73
N ALA A 17 -7.27 18.17 -12.58
CA ALA A 17 -6.58 18.33 -11.30
C ALA A 17 -5.83 17.05 -10.89
N VAL A 18 -6.44 15.87 -11.06
CA VAL A 18 -5.78 14.56 -10.85
C VAL A 18 -4.53 14.43 -11.72
N ALA A 19 -4.63 14.73 -13.02
CA ALA A 19 -3.50 14.63 -13.94
C ALA A 19 -2.36 15.60 -13.58
N LYS A 20 -2.69 16.84 -13.20
CA LYS A 20 -1.70 17.83 -12.73
C LYS A 20 -1.07 17.41 -11.40
N CYS A 21 -1.86 16.87 -10.48
CA CYS A 21 -1.40 16.38 -9.19
C CYS A 21 -0.46 15.19 -9.35
N LYS A 22 -0.80 14.21 -10.21
CA LYS A 22 0.07 13.05 -10.53
C LYS A 22 1.47 13.50 -10.95
N ARG A 23 1.57 14.52 -11.82
CA ARG A 23 2.87 15.09 -12.25
C ARG A 23 3.66 15.74 -11.12
N LYS A 24 3.00 16.48 -10.23
CA LYS A 24 3.67 17.10 -9.06
C LYS A 24 4.11 16.07 -8.04
N LEU A 25 3.29 15.05 -7.79
CA LEU A 25 3.63 13.91 -6.92
C LEU A 25 4.85 13.17 -7.46
N ARG A 26 4.93 12.88 -8.77
CA ARG A 26 6.11 12.24 -9.38
C ARG A 26 7.40 13.01 -9.05
N GLY A 27 7.37 14.33 -9.23
CA GLY A 27 8.52 15.20 -8.92
C GLY A 27 8.92 15.14 -7.45
N LEU A 28 7.96 15.35 -6.54
CA LEU A 28 8.21 15.32 -5.09
C LEU A 28 8.73 13.95 -4.64
N VAL A 29 8.07 12.87 -5.04
CA VAL A 29 8.37 11.52 -4.56
C VAL A 29 9.75 11.07 -5.00
N ALA A 30 10.12 11.36 -6.26
CA ALA A 30 11.47 11.11 -6.77
C ALA A 30 12.53 11.95 -6.04
N GLU A 31 12.32 13.28 -5.94
CA GLU A 31 13.29 14.21 -5.34
C GLU A 31 13.55 13.92 -3.86
N LYS A 32 12.51 13.55 -3.11
CA LYS A 32 12.59 13.30 -1.67
C LYS A 32 12.91 11.85 -1.32
N HIS A 33 13.04 10.97 -2.32
CA HIS A 33 13.25 9.53 -2.13
C HIS A 33 12.26 8.91 -1.13
N CYS A 34 11.00 9.36 -1.17
CA CYS A 34 10.00 9.05 -0.16
C CYS A 34 8.93 8.06 -0.65
N ALA A 35 9.12 7.43 -1.82
CA ALA A 35 8.20 6.43 -2.36
C ALA A 35 7.79 5.35 -1.34
N PRO A 36 8.71 4.76 -0.54
CA PRO A 36 8.30 3.71 0.39
C PRO A 36 7.34 4.18 1.48
N ILE A 37 7.55 5.38 2.05
CA ILE A 37 6.66 5.89 3.11
C ILE A 37 5.32 6.38 2.53
N VAL A 38 5.33 6.87 1.28
CA VAL A 38 4.10 7.26 0.57
C VAL A 38 3.26 6.02 0.21
N LEU A 39 3.90 4.95 -0.26
CA LEU A 39 3.24 3.67 -0.49
C LEU A 39 2.67 3.10 0.82
N ARG A 40 3.44 3.16 1.92
CA ARG A 40 2.94 2.76 3.25
C ARG A 40 1.73 3.60 3.68
N LEU A 41 1.74 4.92 3.46
CA LEU A 41 0.59 5.77 3.78
C LEU A 41 -0.68 5.33 3.03
N ALA A 42 -0.58 5.06 1.73
CA ALA A 42 -1.70 4.59 0.92
C ALA A 42 -2.19 3.20 1.37
N TRP A 43 -1.26 2.27 1.67
CA TRP A 43 -1.56 0.95 2.24
C TRP A 43 -2.31 1.05 3.56
N HIS A 44 -1.78 1.82 4.53
CA HIS A 44 -2.39 1.98 5.86
C HIS A 44 -3.75 2.68 5.79
N SER A 45 -3.94 3.61 4.84
CA SER A 45 -5.24 4.24 4.60
C SER A 45 -6.29 3.22 4.16
N ALA A 46 -5.93 2.31 3.24
CA ALA A 46 -6.85 1.34 2.67
C ALA A 46 -7.08 0.11 3.57
N GLY A 47 -6.04 -0.38 4.22
CA GLY A 47 -6.02 -1.64 4.97
C GLY A 47 -6.89 -1.68 6.24
N THR A 48 -7.52 -0.56 6.60
CA THR A 48 -8.47 -0.49 7.70
C THR A 48 -9.89 -0.91 7.30
N PHE A 49 -10.14 -1.18 6.01
CA PHE A 49 -11.46 -1.57 5.54
C PHE A 49 -11.94 -2.90 6.15
N ASP A 50 -13.24 -2.95 6.36
CA ASP A 50 -13.97 -4.12 6.83
C ASP A 50 -15.19 -4.35 5.92
N VAL A 51 -15.22 -5.50 5.25
CA VAL A 51 -16.28 -5.87 4.31
C VAL A 51 -17.63 -6.11 4.98
N GLU A 52 -17.67 -6.50 6.26
CA GLU A 52 -18.92 -6.79 6.97
C GLU A 52 -19.58 -5.48 7.41
N THR A 53 -18.81 -4.61 8.06
CA THR A 53 -19.33 -3.34 8.60
C THR A 53 -19.30 -2.19 7.60
N LYS A 54 -18.58 -2.33 6.48
CA LYS A 54 -18.34 -1.27 5.47
C LYS A 54 -17.71 0.01 6.06
N THR A 55 -16.90 -0.17 7.10
CA THR A 55 -16.19 0.92 7.79
C THR A 55 -14.69 0.89 7.50
N GLY A 56 -13.98 2.00 7.78
CA GLY A 56 -12.59 2.18 7.38
C GLY A 56 -12.42 2.28 5.86
N GLY A 57 -11.21 2.05 5.38
CA GLY A 57 -10.84 2.13 3.96
C GLY A 57 -10.27 3.48 3.54
N PRO A 58 -9.93 3.63 2.25
CA PRO A 58 -9.13 4.73 1.70
C PRO A 58 -9.93 6.03 1.54
N PHE A 59 -10.54 6.53 2.63
CA PHE A 59 -11.43 7.69 2.64
C PHE A 59 -10.81 8.91 3.34
N GLY A 60 -9.49 9.06 3.22
CA GLY A 60 -8.73 10.23 3.68
C GLY A 60 -8.54 10.33 5.21
N THR A 61 -9.11 9.43 6.01
CA THR A 61 -9.15 9.56 7.47
C THR A 61 -7.79 9.51 8.15
N ILE A 62 -6.79 8.89 7.51
CA ILE A 62 -5.41 8.79 8.04
C ILE A 62 -4.75 10.14 8.35
N ARG A 63 -5.31 11.26 7.87
CA ARG A 63 -4.82 12.62 8.20
C ARG A 63 -5.24 13.08 9.61
N HIS A 64 -6.23 12.43 10.22
CA HIS A 64 -6.73 12.79 11.53
C HIS A 64 -5.73 12.37 12.62
N GLY A 65 -5.55 13.23 13.62
CA GLY A 65 -4.60 12.99 14.71
C GLY A 65 -4.89 11.70 15.49
N GLU A 66 -6.15 11.31 15.61
CA GLU A 66 -6.58 10.05 16.23
C GLU A 66 -6.04 8.84 15.47
N GLU A 67 -6.24 8.79 14.14
CA GLU A 67 -5.75 7.66 13.34
C GLU A 67 -4.21 7.65 13.24
N LEU A 68 -3.57 8.82 13.16
CA LEU A 68 -2.10 8.92 13.18
C LEU A 68 -1.50 8.46 14.51
N ALA A 69 -2.25 8.51 15.61
CA ALA A 69 -1.81 8.06 16.92
C ALA A 69 -1.86 6.53 17.08
N HIS A 70 -2.50 5.80 16.16
CA HIS A 70 -2.48 4.33 16.17
C HIS A 70 -1.03 3.82 16.07
N GLU A 71 -0.67 2.81 16.86
CA GLU A 71 0.69 2.27 16.97
C GLU A 71 1.23 1.86 15.60
N ALA A 72 0.42 1.13 14.82
CA ALA A 72 0.78 0.69 13.47
C ALA A 72 1.07 1.85 12.50
N ASN A 73 0.54 3.06 12.77
CA ASN A 73 0.71 4.25 11.94
C ASN A 73 1.92 5.11 12.35
N SER A 74 2.72 4.67 13.34
CA SER A 74 3.92 5.39 13.78
C SER A 74 4.80 5.85 12.61
N GLY A 75 5.07 7.16 12.57
CA GLY A 75 5.83 7.87 11.55
C GLY A 75 5.07 8.29 10.28
N LEU A 76 3.78 7.96 10.13
CA LEU A 76 2.99 8.39 8.96
C LEU A 76 2.60 9.88 8.99
N ASP A 77 2.70 10.53 10.15
CA ASP A 77 2.60 11.99 10.27
C ASP A 77 3.65 12.71 9.39
N ILE A 78 4.82 12.10 9.22
CA ILE A 78 5.89 12.60 8.35
C ILE A 78 5.42 12.59 6.89
N ALA A 79 4.77 11.51 6.44
CA ALA A 79 4.27 11.41 5.07
C ALA A 79 3.11 12.39 4.82
N VAL A 80 2.17 12.51 5.76
CA VAL A 80 1.07 13.49 5.70
C VAL A 80 1.63 14.90 5.57
N ARG A 81 2.57 15.29 6.45
CA ARG A 81 3.21 16.61 6.43
C ARG A 81 4.02 16.87 5.16
N LEU A 82 4.70 15.85 4.64
CA LEU A 82 5.49 15.94 3.41
C LEU A 82 4.61 16.20 2.17
N LEU A 83 3.42 15.58 2.12
CA LEU A 83 2.52 15.68 0.98
C LEU A 83 1.61 16.93 1.03
N GLU A 84 1.37 17.49 2.21
CA GLU A 84 0.44 18.62 2.43
C GLU A 84 0.70 19.83 1.51
N PRO A 85 1.95 20.29 1.26
CA PRO A 85 2.19 21.41 0.35
C PRO A 85 1.75 21.15 -1.09
N ILE A 86 1.74 19.88 -1.54
CA ILE A 86 1.18 19.51 -2.84
C ILE A 86 -0.34 19.46 -2.75
N LYS A 87 -0.90 18.84 -1.71
CA LYS A 87 -2.37 18.76 -1.51
C LYS A 87 -3.02 20.14 -1.48
N ALA A 88 -2.41 21.12 -0.82
CA ALA A 88 -2.91 22.49 -0.73
C ALA A 88 -3.05 23.19 -2.11
N GLN A 89 -2.29 22.76 -3.11
CA GLN A 89 -2.41 23.26 -4.49
C GLN A 89 -3.61 22.69 -5.24
N PHE A 90 -4.24 21.64 -4.70
CA PHE A 90 -5.39 20.94 -5.28
C PHE A 90 -6.53 20.84 -4.27
N PRO A 91 -7.17 21.97 -3.91
CA PRO A 91 -8.29 21.98 -2.97
C PRO A 91 -9.52 21.22 -3.50
N ILE A 92 -9.66 21.08 -4.82
CA ILE A 92 -10.74 20.31 -5.44
C ILE A 92 -10.62 18.80 -5.20
N LEU A 93 -9.40 18.27 -5.00
CA LEU A 93 -9.19 16.84 -4.76
C LEU A 93 -9.49 16.51 -3.31
N THR A 94 -10.16 15.39 -3.07
CA THR A 94 -10.29 14.81 -1.73
C THR A 94 -8.94 14.31 -1.23
N TYR A 95 -8.75 14.24 0.09
CA TYR A 95 -7.57 13.60 0.67
C TYR A 95 -7.53 12.11 0.33
N ALA A 96 -8.71 11.48 0.27
CA ALA A 96 -8.91 10.09 -0.14
C ALA A 96 -8.26 9.78 -1.50
N ASP A 97 -8.66 10.51 -2.56
CA ASP A 97 -8.08 10.33 -3.89
C ASP A 97 -6.60 10.73 -3.93
N PHE A 98 -6.24 11.82 -3.22
CA PHE A 98 -4.88 12.32 -3.22
C PHE A 98 -3.87 11.30 -2.64
N TYR A 99 -4.19 10.65 -1.51
CA TYR A 99 -3.30 9.66 -0.92
C TYR A 99 -3.21 8.38 -1.74
N GLN A 100 -4.31 7.91 -2.33
CA GLN A 100 -4.27 6.74 -3.21
C GLN A 100 -3.50 7.03 -4.51
N LEU A 101 -3.67 8.22 -5.09
CA LEU A 101 -2.87 8.67 -6.23
C LEU A 101 -1.38 8.73 -5.89
N ALA A 102 -1.03 9.18 -4.68
CA ALA A 102 0.35 9.21 -4.22
C ALA A 102 0.95 7.80 -4.08
N GLY A 103 0.17 6.83 -3.59
CA GLY A 103 0.56 5.42 -3.54
C GLY A 103 0.84 4.82 -4.92
N VAL A 104 -0.04 5.06 -5.89
CA VAL A 104 0.15 4.65 -7.30
C VAL A 104 1.43 5.28 -7.88
N VAL A 105 1.63 6.57 -7.66
CA VAL A 105 2.86 7.27 -8.12
C VAL A 105 4.12 6.71 -7.46
N ALA A 106 4.06 6.31 -6.19
CA ALA A 106 5.20 5.74 -5.48
C ALA A 106 5.66 4.41 -6.11
N VAL A 107 4.74 3.57 -6.56
CA VAL A 107 5.05 2.33 -7.29
C VAL A 107 5.62 2.66 -8.67
N GLU A 108 4.94 3.53 -9.41
CA GLU A 108 5.31 3.91 -10.79
C GLU A 108 6.71 4.55 -10.87
N ILE A 109 7.05 5.45 -9.95
CA ILE A 109 8.32 6.20 -9.99
C ILE A 109 9.54 5.35 -9.58
N THR A 110 9.30 4.21 -8.93
CA THR A 110 10.34 3.27 -8.49
C THR A 110 10.54 2.11 -9.46
N GLY A 111 9.85 2.13 -10.61
CA GLY A 111 9.99 1.12 -11.68
C GLY A 111 8.96 -0.01 -11.62
N GLY A 112 7.97 0.08 -10.74
CA GLY A 112 6.91 -0.91 -10.61
C GLY A 112 5.84 -0.82 -11.70
N PRO A 113 4.81 -1.67 -11.64
CA PRO A 113 3.76 -1.71 -12.66
C PRO A 113 2.89 -0.46 -12.66
N GLU A 114 2.29 -0.16 -13.81
CA GLU A 114 1.23 0.85 -13.89
C GLU A 114 -0.05 0.30 -13.24
N ILE A 115 -0.54 1.01 -12.23
CA ILE A 115 -1.79 0.71 -11.54
C ILE A 115 -2.87 1.68 -12.03
N PRO A 116 -4.01 1.21 -12.55
CA PRO A 116 -5.13 2.08 -12.89
C PRO A 116 -5.57 2.92 -11.69
N PHE A 117 -5.94 4.17 -11.93
CA PHE A 117 -6.45 5.06 -10.90
C PHE A 117 -7.79 5.66 -11.33
N HIS A 118 -8.83 5.41 -10.53
CA HIS A 118 -10.16 5.96 -10.73
C HIS A 118 -10.47 6.98 -9.62
N PRO A 119 -10.71 8.26 -9.94
CA PRO A 119 -11.07 9.27 -8.95
C PRO A 119 -12.51 9.15 -8.46
N GLY A 120 -12.83 9.87 -7.39
CA GLY A 120 -14.18 10.05 -6.87
C GLY A 120 -14.38 9.64 -5.43
N ARG A 121 -13.33 9.19 -4.71
CA ARG A 121 -13.47 8.80 -3.30
C ARG A 121 -13.82 10.02 -2.45
N PRO A 122 -14.88 9.97 -1.65
CA PRO A 122 -15.18 11.03 -0.69
C PRO A 122 -14.24 10.96 0.51
N ASP A 123 -13.99 12.11 1.14
CA ASP A 123 -13.39 12.14 2.47
C ASP A 123 -14.45 11.77 3.53
N LYS A 124 -14.11 10.87 4.44
CA LYS A 124 -14.90 10.59 5.65
C LYS A 124 -14.33 11.37 6.85
N SER A 125 -15.17 11.64 7.84
CA SER A 125 -14.79 12.36 9.07
C SER A 125 -14.31 11.44 10.17
N GLU A 126 -14.94 10.27 10.33
CA GLU A 126 -14.68 9.34 11.43
C GLU A 126 -13.60 8.33 11.04
N PRO A 127 -12.45 8.30 11.75
CA PRO A 127 -11.47 7.24 11.61
C PRO A 127 -12.03 5.85 11.96
N PRO A 128 -11.47 4.77 11.39
CA PRO A 128 -11.74 3.41 11.86
C PRO A 128 -11.10 3.19 13.25
N PRO A 129 -11.60 2.21 14.03
CA PRO A 129 -10.93 1.82 15.26
C PRO A 129 -9.53 1.26 14.98
N GLU A 130 -8.62 1.44 15.93
CA GLU A 130 -7.30 0.84 15.93
C GLU A 130 -7.35 -0.71 15.89
N GLY A 131 -6.25 -1.35 15.47
CA GLY A 131 -6.07 -2.81 15.55
C GLY A 131 -6.47 -3.58 14.29
N ARG A 132 -6.90 -2.90 13.23
CA ARG A 132 -7.27 -3.54 11.95
C ARG A 132 -6.08 -3.90 11.06
N LEU A 133 -4.95 -3.22 11.21
CA LEU A 133 -3.75 -3.44 10.40
C LEU A 133 -2.99 -4.70 10.84
N PRO A 134 -2.24 -5.37 9.94
CA PRO A 134 -1.56 -6.62 10.27
C PRO A 134 -0.42 -6.40 11.28
N GLN A 135 -0.22 -7.37 12.17
CA GLN A 135 0.86 -7.38 13.15
C GLN A 135 2.03 -8.19 12.59
N ALA A 136 3.20 -7.57 12.49
CA ALA A 136 4.40 -8.15 11.88
C ALA A 136 4.92 -9.44 12.55
N THR A 137 4.51 -9.70 13.80
CA THR A 137 4.93 -10.85 14.60
C THR A 137 4.05 -12.09 14.44
N GLN A 138 2.96 -11.99 13.69
CA GLN A 138 1.97 -13.06 13.53
C GLN A 138 2.22 -13.91 12.27
N GLY A 139 1.46 -15.01 12.15
CA GLY A 139 1.62 -16.02 11.09
C GLY A 139 0.53 -15.98 9.99
N PRO A 140 0.45 -17.04 9.17
CA PRO A 140 -0.44 -17.10 8.00
C PRO A 140 -1.94 -16.92 8.32
N ALA A 141 -2.41 -17.46 9.45
CA ALA A 141 -3.80 -17.34 9.87
C ALA A 141 -4.18 -15.86 10.10
N HIS A 142 -3.32 -15.11 10.78
CA HIS A 142 -3.52 -13.67 11.02
C HIS A 142 -3.54 -12.87 9.71
N LEU A 143 -2.67 -13.20 8.75
CA LEU A 143 -2.69 -12.57 7.42
C LEU A 143 -4.03 -12.82 6.73
N ARG A 144 -4.55 -14.05 6.76
CA ARG A 144 -5.88 -14.34 6.22
C ARG A 144 -6.97 -13.59 6.96
N ASP A 145 -6.99 -13.59 8.30
CA ASP A 145 -7.99 -12.86 9.08
C ASP A 145 -8.05 -11.37 8.70
N VAL A 146 -6.89 -10.73 8.57
CA VAL A 146 -6.78 -9.31 8.22
C VAL A 146 -7.18 -9.02 6.77
N PHE A 147 -6.63 -9.76 5.81
CA PHE A 147 -6.87 -9.48 4.39
C PHE A 147 -8.22 -10.00 3.90
N TYR A 148 -8.76 -11.08 4.48
CA TYR A 148 -10.09 -11.58 4.15
C TYR A 148 -11.17 -10.63 4.71
N ARG A 149 -10.93 -10.00 5.87
CA ARG A 149 -11.77 -8.89 6.34
C ARG A 149 -11.77 -7.71 5.36
N MET A 150 -10.69 -7.49 4.63
CA MET A 150 -10.67 -6.51 3.53
C MET A 150 -11.39 -6.99 2.27
N GLY A 151 -11.67 -8.29 2.14
CA GLY A 151 -12.21 -8.90 0.92
C GLY A 151 -11.15 -9.28 -0.12
N LEU A 152 -9.88 -9.37 0.29
CA LEU A 152 -8.76 -9.77 -0.54
C LEU A 152 -8.49 -11.28 -0.39
N CYS A 153 -7.90 -11.90 -1.41
CA CYS A 153 -7.62 -13.35 -1.41
C CYS A 153 -6.14 -13.68 -1.15
N ASP A 154 -5.80 -14.96 -0.99
CA ASP A 154 -4.43 -15.43 -0.78
C ASP A 154 -3.43 -14.89 -1.82
N LYS A 155 -3.85 -14.78 -3.08
CA LYS A 155 -3.02 -14.20 -4.15
C LYS A 155 -2.70 -12.73 -3.93
N ASP A 156 -3.71 -11.97 -3.47
CA ASP A 156 -3.57 -10.56 -3.17
C ASP A 156 -2.64 -10.37 -1.96
N ILE A 157 -2.73 -11.22 -0.93
CA ILE A 157 -1.83 -11.21 0.24
C ILE A 157 -0.38 -11.27 -0.22
N VAL A 158 -0.01 -12.33 -0.96
CA VAL A 158 1.39 -12.54 -1.34
C VAL A 158 1.88 -11.47 -2.31
N ALA A 159 1.05 -11.04 -3.26
CA ALA A 159 1.41 -9.97 -4.17
C ALA A 159 1.67 -8.66 -3.40
N LEU A 160 0.73 -8.24 -2.53
CA LEU A 160 0.84 -7.00 -1.76
C LEU A 160 2.01 -7.02 -0.76
N SER A 161 2.35 -8.18 -0.19
CA SER A 161 3.59 -8.34 0.60
C SER A 161 4.84 -7.98 -0.19
N GLY A 162 4.84 -8.18 -1.51
CA GLY A 162 5.89 -7.72 -2.43
C GLY A 162 6.15 -6.22 -2.39
N GLY A 163 5.24 -5.40 -1.85
CA GLY A 163 5.47 -3.98 -1.59
C GLY A 163 6.65 -3.70 -0.66
N HIS A 164 7.03 -4.67 0.19
CA HIS A 164 8.26 -4.61 1.01
C HIS A 164 9.54 -4.66 0.17
N THR A 165 9.47 -4.90 -1.14
CA THR A 165 10.61 -4.68 -2.04
C THR A 165 11.17 -3.25 -1.93
N LEU A 166 10.29 -2.30 -1.59
CA LEU A 166 10.61 -0.92 -1.24
C LEU A 166 10.76 -0.70 0.26
N GLY A 167 11.70 0.16 0.62
CA GLY A 167 11.82 0.73 1.95
C GLY A 167 12.51 -0.17 2.97
N ARG A 168 12.20 0.11 4.23
CA ARG A 168 12.86 -0.49 5.39
C ARG A 168 12.05 -0.32 6.67
N CYS A 169 12.28 -1.22 7.61
CA CYS A 169 11.89 -1.01 9.00
C CYS A 169 12.79 0.02 9.68
N HIS A 170 12.23 0.70 10.68
CA HIS A 170 12.92 1.64 11.54
C HIS A 170 12.62 1.30 13.00
N LYS A 171 13.67 1.17 13.81
CA LYS A 171 13.56 0.67 15.20
C LYS A 171 12.62 1.53 16.05
N GLU A 172 12.66 2.85 15.87
CA GLU A 172 11.84 3.81 16.62
C GLU A 172 10.36 3.79 16.24
N ARG A 173 10.00 3.14 15.13
CA ARG A 173 8.61 3.06 14.64
C ARG A 173 7.96 1.73 14.93
N SER A 174 8.68 0.65 14.63
CA SER A 174 8.12 -0.72 14.65
C SER A 174 8.89 -1.69 15.55
N GLY A 175 10.00 -1.25 16.15
CA GLY A 175 10.94 -2.13 16.85
C GLY A 175 11.87 -2.96 15.94
N PHE A 176 11.52 -3.10 14.65
CA PHE A 176 12.32 -3.76 13.61
C PHE A 176 13.24 -2.77 12.89
N GLU A 177 14.33 -3.25 12.29
CA GLU A 177 15.33 -2.39 11.64
C GLU A 177 15.91 -3.04 10.37
N GLY A 178 16.05 -2.26 9.30
CA GLY A 178 16.73 -2.66 8.07
C GLY A 178 15.80 -2.83 6.86
N PRO A 179 16.37 -2.81 5.64
CA PRO A 179 15.62 -3.02 4.40
C PRO A 179 15.39 -4.51 4.12
N TRP A 180 14.35 -4.83 3.35
CA TRP A 180 14.12 -6.20 2.85
C TRP A 180 14.99 -6.53 1.65
N THR A 181 15.37 -5.53 0.86
CA THR A 181 16.13 -5.69 -0.38
C THR A 181 17.42 -4.87 -0.35
N SER A 182 18.37 -5.23 -1.21
CA SER A 182 19.63 -4.48 -1.34
C SER A 182 19.42 -3.10 -2.03
N ASN A 183 18.29 -2.91 -2.73
CA ASN A 183 17.93 -1.71 -3.46
C ASN A 183 16.54 -1.19 -3.03
N PRO A 184 16.38 -0.60 -1.85
CA PRO A 184 15.07 -0.30 -1.25
C PRO A 184 14.29 0.85 -1.93
N LEU A 185 14.74 1.32 -3.09
CA LEU A 185 14.07 2.34 -3.91
C LEU A 185 13.76 1.84 -5.33
N ILE A 186 13.99 0.55 -5.61
CA ILE A 186 13.67 -0.09 -6.88
C ILE A 186 12.53 -1.08 -6.62
N PHE A 187 11.44 -0.93 -7.35
CA PHE A 187 10.31 -1.84 -7.27
C PHE A 187 10.53 -2.98 -8.25
N ASP A 188 10.94 -4.13 -7.72
CA ASP A 188 11.23 -5.35 -8.47
C ASP A 188 10.81 -6.58 -7.65
N ASN A 189 11.03 -7.80 -8.17
CA ASN A 189 10.69 -9.03 -7.44
C ASN A 189 11.77 -9.48 -6.41
N SER A 190 12.75 -8.62 -6.07
CA SER A 190 13.85 -8.98 -5.17
C SER A 190 13.36 -9.38 -3.78
N TYR A 191 12.24 -8.83 -3.29
CA TYR A 191 11.63 -9.26 -2.03
C TYR A 191 11.43 -10.79 -1.98
N PHE A 192 10.86 -11.39 -3.02
CA PHE A 192 10.60 -12.83 -3.05
C PHE A 192 11.90 -13.63 -3.21
N ARG A 193 12.86 -13.13 -4.01
CA ARG A 193 14.18 -13.77 -4.17
C ARG A 193 14.95 -13.80 -2.85
N GLU A 194 14.93 -12.70 -2.09
CA GLU A 194 15.57 -12.62 -0.78
C GLU A 194 14.80 -13.40 0.29
N LEU A 195 13.48 -13.57 0.17
CA LEU A 195 12.70 -14.45 1.04
C LEU A 195 13.13 -15.93 0.86
N LEU A 196 13.27 -16.37 -0.39
CA LEU A 196 13.66 -17.75 -0.73
C LEU A 196 15.12 -18.08 -0.40
N SER A 197 16.01 -17.08 -0.31
CA SER A 197 17.42 -17.29 0.00
C SER A 197 17.68 -17.72 1.45
N GLY A 198 16.66 -17.66 2.33
CA GLY A 198 16.79 -18.02 3.74
C GLY A 198 17.40 -16.93 4.62
N GLY A 199 17.51 -15.72 4.09
CA GLY A 199 18.01 -14.54 4.81
C GLY A 199 19.47 -14.21 4.48
N LYS A 200 19.74 -12.91 4.37
CA LYS A 200 21.05 -12.36 4.02
C LYS A 200 21.47 -11.34 5.07
N GLN A 201 22.75 -11.32 5.43
CA GLN A 201 23.26 -10.35 6.39
C GLN A 201 22.95 -8.92 5.93
N GLY A 202 22.36 -8.12 6.82
CA GLY A 202 21.96 -6.73 6.55
C GLY A 202 20.56 -6.56 5.95
N LEU A 203 19.86 -7.64 5.59
CA LEU A 203 18.47 -7.62 5.17
C LEU A 203 17.55 -8.18 6.25
N ILE A 204 16.34 -7.63 6.34
CA ILE A 204 15.31 -8.10 7.28
C ILE A 204 14.32 -9.06 6.62
N GLN A 205 13.81 -9.99 7.43
CA GLN A 205 12.59 -10.75 7.15
C GLN A 205 11.76 -10.77 8.43
N LEU A 206 10.59 -10.16 8.41
CA LEU A 206 9.64 -10.19 9.52
C LEU A 206 9.03 -11.58 9.67
N PRO A 207 8.52 -11.94 10.86
CA PRO A 207 7.74 -13.17 11.03
C PRO A 207 6.61 -13.33 10.01
N THR A 208 5.89 -12.25 9.67
CA THR A 208 4.87 -12.26 8.61
C THR A 208 5.42 -12.49 7.20
N ASP A 209 6.67 -12.10 6.91
CA ASP A 209 7.29 -12.41 5.61
C ASP A 209 7.63 -13.90 5.54
N LYS A 210 8.19 -14.44 6.62
CA LYS A 210 8.52 -15.87 6.74
C LYS A 210 7.27 -16.76 6.69
N ALA A 211 6.15 -16.28 7.25
CA ALA A 211 4.85 -16.93 7.18
C ALA A 211 4.41 -17.22 5.73
N LEU A 212 4.78 -16.38 4.76
CA LEU A 212 4.48 -16.62 3.34
C LEU A 212 5.21 -17.84 2.78
N PHE A 213 6.36 -18.21 3.36
CA PHE A 213 7.11 -19.40 2.96
C PHE A 213 6.65 -20.67 3.69
N GLU A 214 6.06 -20.53 4.89
CA GLU A 214 5.60 -21.67 5.70
C GLU A 214 4.25 -22.24 5.22
N ASP A 215 3.35 -21.38 4.72
CA ASP A 215 2.05 -21.80 4.19
C ASP A 215 2.18 -22.35 2.75
N PRO A 216 1.65 -23.55 2.44
CA PRO A 216 1.81 -24.17 1.11
C PRO A 216 1.27 -23.34 -0.05
N THR A 217 0.13 -22.65 0.15
CA THR A 217 -0.52 -21.83 -0.89
C THR A 217 0.32 -20.57 -1.13
N PHE A 218 0.69 -19.87 -0.05
CA PHE A 218 1.55 -18.69 -0.15
C PHE A 218 2.91 -19.03 -0.76
N ARG A 219 3.54 -20.12 -0.33
CA ARG A 219 4.85 -20.54 -0.81
C ARG A 219 4.86 -20.78 -2.32
N SER A 220 3.79 -21.36 -2.86
CA SER A 220 3.66 -21.55 -4.31
C SER A 220 3.67 -20.22 -5.08
N LEU A 221 3.01 -19.19 -4.54
CA LEU A 221 3.01 -17.84 -5.12
C LEU A 221 4.36 -17.13 -4.94
N VAL A 222 5.02 -17.29 -3.78
CA VAL A 222 6.38 -16.77 -3.55
C VAL A 222 7.35 -17.32 -4.59
N HIS A 223 7.32 -18.63 -4.86
CA HIS A 223 8.15 -19.23 -5.93
C HIS A 223 7.80 -18.69 -7.31
N LYS A 224 6.50 -18.52 -7.61
CA LYS A 224 6.03 -17.95 -8.89
C LYS A 224 6.60 -16.55 -9.10
N TYR A 225 6.44 -15.66 -8.13
CA TYR A 225 6.90 -14.27 -8.23
C TYR A 225 8.41 -14.11 -8.20
N ALA A 226 9.12 -14.97 -7.47
CA ALA A 226 10.59 -14.97 -7.49
C ALA A 226 11.16 -15.41 -8.85
N ALA A 227 10.46 -16.31 -9.56
CA ALA A 227 10.88 -16.81 -10.86
C ALA A 227 10.49 -15.89 -12.02
N ASP A 228 9.40 -15.14 -11.89
CA ASP A 228 8.82 -14.32 -12.96
C ASP A 228 8.33 -12.98 -12.42
N GLU A 229 9.05 -11.91 -12.77
CA GLU A 229 8.75 -10.54 -12.35
C GLU A 229 7.52 -9.96 -13.06
N ASP A 230 7.29 -10.31 -14.33
CA ASP A 230 6.14 -9.79 -15.08
C ASP A 230 4.84 -10.32 -14.47
N VAL A 231 4.83 -11.58 -14.07
CA VAL A 231 3.72 -12.20 -13.34
C VAL A 231 3.50 -11.54 -11.98
N PHE A 232 4.58 -11.21 -11.25
CA PHE A 232 4.47 -10.46 -10.00
C PHE A 232 3.86 -9.07 -10.25
N PHE A 233 4.31 -8.36 -11.28
CA PHE A 233 3.83 -7.03 -11.61
C PHE A 233 2.36 -7.02 -12.00
N GLU A 234 1.91 -7.99 -12.78
CA GLU A 234 0.48 -8.15 -13.12
C GLU A 234 -0.37 -8.43 -11.87
N ASP A 235 0.03 -9.39 -11.04
CA ASP A 235 -0.71 -9.74 -9.83
C ASP A 235 -0.65 -8.62 -8.77
N TYR A 236 0.46 -7.88 -8.67
CA TYR A 236 0.60 -6.70 -7.81
C TYR A 236 -0.29 -5.55 -8.26
N ALA A 237 -0.32 -5.24 -9.55
CA ALA A 237 -1.16 -4.17 -10.08
C ALA A 237 -2.64 -4.44 -9.79
N ASN A 238 -3.08 -5.68 -10.01
CA ASN A 238 -4.44 -6.12 -9.72
C ASN A 238 -4.77 -6.06 -8.22
N ALA A 239 -3.86 -6.52 -7.35
CA ALA A 239 -4.07 -6.50 -5.91
C ALA A 239 -4.06 -5.08 -5.33
N HIS A 240 -3.16 -4.21 -5.81
CA HIS A 240 -3.10 -2.80 -5.42
C HIS A 240 -4.34 -2.05 -5.88
N LEU A 241 -4.83 -2.31 -7.10
CA LEU A 241 -6.09 -1.72 -7.60
C LEU A 241 -7.24 -2.05 -6.65
N LYS A 242 -7.45 -3.34 -6.32
CA LYS A 242 -8.48 -3.78 -5.37
C LYS A 242 -8.34 -3.10 -4.01
N LEU A 243 -7.12 -3.09 -3.47
CA LEU A 243 -6.82 -2.45 -2.19
C LEU A 243 -7.20 -0.96 -2.20
N SER A 244 -6.75 -0.23 -3.22
CA SER A 244 -6.97 1.22 -3.32
C SER A 244 -8.45 1.58 -3.47
N GLU A 245 -9.30 0.63 -3.85
CA GLU A 245 -10.74 0.79 -4.06
C GLU A 245 -11.59 0.05 -3.02
N LEU A 246 -11.02 -0.35 -1.87
CA LEU A 246 -11.78 -1.01 -0.82
C LEU A 246 -12.92 -0.12 -0.30
N GLY A 247 -14.15 -0.63 -0.37
CA GLY A 247 -15.35 0.13 0.00
C GLY A 247 -15.74 1.24 -0.97
N TRP A 248 -15.03 1.35 -2.09
CA TRP A 248 -15.30 2.28 -3.18
C TRP A 248 -15.76 1.49 -4.41
N PRO A 249 -16.94 1.78 -5.02
CA PRO A 249 -17.32 1.24 -6.33
C PRO A 249 -16.17 1.29 -7.33
#